data_AF-A0A3L8NYE1-F1
#
_entry.id   AF-A0A3L8NYE1-F1
#
_cell.length_a   1.000
_cell.length_b   1.000
_cell.length_c   1.000
_cell.angle_alpha   90.00
_cell.angle_beta   90.00
_cell.angle_gamma   90.00
#
_symmetry.space_group_name_H-M   'P 1'
#
loop_
_entity.id
_entity.type
_entity.pdbx_description
1 polymer ?
#
loop_
_entity_poly.entity_id
_entity_poly.type
_entity_poly.pdbx_seq_one_letter_code
_entity_poly.pdbx_strand_id
1 'polypeptide(L)'
;NATIEAARAGEAGKGFAVVANEVKELAQETARATEDIARRVEAIQGDTTGAVEAMGQISAIITSINDYQLTIASAVEEQTATTNEMSRNVAEASSGSGDIANNIDGVADAANTTT
;
A
#
# COMPACT_ATOMS: atom_id res chain seq x y z
N ASN A 1 50.42 20.68 21.38
CA ASN A 1 51.11 20.72 22.69
C ASN A 1 52.18 19.65 22.85
N ALA A 2 51.86 18.36 22.78
CA ALA A 2 52.87 17.29 23.02
C ALA A 2 54.08 17.33 22.05
N THR A 3 53.87 17.49 20.74
CA THR A 3 54.95 17.60 19.75
C THR A 3 55.81 18.87 19.92
N ILE A 4 55.22 19.95 20.45
CA ILE A 4 55.90 21.22 20.72
C ILE A 4 56.84 21.06 21.92
N GLU A 5 56.38 20.42 22.99
CA GLU A 5 57.23 20.18 24.17
C GLU A 5 58.28 19.09 23.95
N ALA A 6 58.04 18.14 23.04
CA ALA A 6 59.05 17.20 22.59
C ALA A 6 60.22 17.91 21.89
N ALA A 7 59.93 18.90 21.03
CA ALA A 7 60.95 19.70 20.35
C ALA A 7 61.77 20.56 21.34
N ARG A 8 61.14 21.02 22.42
CA ARG A 8 61.79 21.82 23.48
C ARG A 8 62.76 21.00 24.35
N ALA A 9 62.56 19.68 24.44
CA ALA A 9 63.40 18.76 25.21
C ALA A 9 64.61 18.18 24.44
N GLY A 10 64.79 18.51 23.15
CA GLY A 10 65.93 18.06 22.34
C GLY A 10 65.98 16.54 22.16
N GLU A 11 67.18 15.93 22.27
CA GLU A 11 67.38 14.47 22.11
C GLU A 11 66.52 13.63 23.07
N ALA A 12 66.30 14.10 24.31
CA ALA A 12 65.50 13.40 25.30
C ALA A 12 63.99 13.35 24.95
N GLY A 13 63.52 14.24 24.06
CA GLY A 13 62.13 14.35 23.65
C GLY A 13 61.74 13.46 22.45
N LYS A 14 62.69 12.80 21.79
CA LYS A 14 62.42 12.04 20.54
C LYS A 14 61.35 10.95 20.71
N GLY A 15 61.41 10.17 21.78
CA GLY A 15 60.40 9.14 22.06
C GLY A 15 59.00 9.74 22.29
N PHE A 16 58.93 10.87 22.98
CA PHE A 16 57.69 11.61 23.20
C PHE A 16 57.13 12.21 21.89
N ALA A 17 58.01 12.66 20.99
CA ALA A 17 57.62 13.14 19.66
C ALA A 17 56.98 12.04 18.80
N VAL A 18 57.53 10.83 18.82
CA VAL A 18 56.99 9.67 18.08
C VAL A 18 55.60 9.31 18.60
N VAL A 19 55.43 9.18 19.91
CA VAL A 19 54.11 8.89 20.51
C VAL A 19 53.10 10.00 20.23
N ALA A 20 53.53 11.27 20.29
CA ALA A 20 52.65 12.40 19.95
C ALA A 20 52.20 12.39 18.49
N ASN A 21 53.05 11.93 17.57
CA ASN A 21 52.69 11.77 16.16
C ASN A 21 51.73 10.60 15.96
N GLU A 22 51.98 9.45 16.59
CA GLU A 22 51.10 8.27 16.54
C GLU A 22 49.70 8.60 17.07
N VAL A 23 49.62 9.29 18.22
CA VAL A 23 48.34 9.73 18.79
C VAL A 23 47.63 10.72 17.87
N LYS A 24 48.37 11.59 17.19
CA LYS A 24 47.79 12.54 16.22
C LYS A 24 47.24 11.81 14.99
N GLU A 25 47.95 10.82 14.47
CA GLU A 25 47.50 10.00 13.34
C GLU A 25 46.25 9.19 13.71
N LEU A 26 46.26 8.53 14.88
CA LEU A 26 45.11 7.78 15.37
C LEU A 26 43.88 8.69 15.62
N ALA A 27 44.10 9.90 16.13
CA ALA A 27 43.02 10.88 16.29
C ALA A 27 42.44 11.33 14.93
N GLN A 28 43.29 11.51 13.91
CA GLN A 28 42.83 11.81 12.54
C GLN A 28 42.06 10.65 11.91
N GLU A 29 42.51 9.42 12.12
CA GLU A 29 41.79 8.22 11.66
C GLU A 29 40.44 8.09 12.35
N THR A 30 40.39 8.30 13.67
CA THR A 30 39.14 8.28 14.45
C THR A 30 38.17 9.35 13.98
N ALA A 31 38.66 10.56 13.67
CA ALA A 31 37.83 11.64 13.15
C ALA A 31 37.21 11.26 11.79
N ARG A 32 38.01 10.71 10.86
CA ARG A 32 37.52 10.23 9.56
C ARG A 32 36.50 9.10 9.70
N ALA A 33 36.77 8.12 10.56
CA ALA A 33 35.83 7.03 10.82
C ALA A 33 34.49 7.55 11.40
N THR A 34 34.55 8.57 12.26
CA THR A 34 33.37 9.22 12.84
C THR A 34 32.57 9.98 11.77
N GLU A 35 33.24 10.70 10.88
CA GLU A 35 32.60 11.36 9.72
C GLU A 35 31.94 10.34 8.78
N ASP A 36 32.58 9.21 8.52
CA ASP A 36 32.01 8.13 7.72
C ASP A 36 30.77 7.51 8.35
N ILE A 37 30.80 7.30 9.68
CA ILE A 37 29.63 6.83 10.43
C ILE A 37 28.50 7.85 10.35
N ALA A 38 28.79 9.15 10.53
CA ALA A 38 27.79 10.20 10.43
C ALA A 38 27.09 10.20 9.07
N ARG A 39 27.85 10.13 7.97
CA ARG A 39 27.30 10.05 6.61
C ARG A 39 26.42 8.82 6.39
N ARG A 40 26.82 7.67 6.94
CA ARG A 40 26.01 6.43 6.85
C ARG A 40 24.71 6.56 7.63
N VAL A 41 24.75 7.17 8.82
CA VAL A 41 23.55 7.41 9.64
C VAL A 41 22.59 8.35 8.91
N GLU A 42 23.08 9.42 8.30
CA GLU A 42 22.25 10.32 7.48
C GLU A 42 21.57 9.59 6.32
N ALA A 43 22.31 8.73 5.60
CA ALA A 43 21.73 7.92 4.54
C ALA A 43 20.64 6.96 5.06
N ILE A 44 20.90 6.25 6.16
CA ILE A 44 19.91 5.35 6.79
C ILE A 44 18.66 6.12 7.22
N GLN A 45 18.82 7.33 7.77
CA GLN A 45 17.70 8.17 8.15
C GLN A 45 16.89 8.59 6.92
N GLY A 46 17.54 9.00 5.83
CA GLY A 46 16.87 9.31 4.56
C GLY A 46 16.08 8.13 4.00
N ASP A 47 16.69 6.95 3.95
CA ASP A 47 16.02 5.73 3.48
C ASP A 47 14.83 5.36 4.39
N THR A 48 14.96 5.54 5.69
CA THR A 48 13.88 5.29 6.66
C THR A 48 12.72 6.26 6.45
N THR A 49 13.00 7.55 6.21
CA THR A 49 11.97 8.55 5.86
C THR A 49 11.24 8.15 4.59
N GLY A 50 11.97 7.76 3.54
CA GLY A 50 11.37 7.28 2.29
C GLY A 50 10.49 6.04 2.49
N ALA A 51 10.90 5.11 3.35
CA ALA A 51 10.09 3.93 3.70
C ALA A 51 8.79 4.32 4.41
N VAL A 52 8.84 5.26 5.36
CA VAL A 52 7.64 5.75 6.07
C VAL A 52 6.68 6.46 5.11
N GLU A 53 7.18 7.25 4.18
CA GLU A 53 6.35 7.90 3.16
C GLU A 53 5.66 6.88 2.25
N ALA A 54 6.40 5.86 1.79
CA ALA A 54 5.83 4.77 1.00
C ALA A 54 4.74 4.00 1.77
N MET A 55 4.96 3.73 3.06
CA MET A 55 3.93 3.12 3.92
C MET A 55 2.69 4.01 4.05
N GLY A 56 2.85 5.34 4.12
CA GLY A 56 1.73 6.28 4.11
C GLY A 56 0.91 6.21 2.82
N GLN A 57 1.56 6.11 1.67
CA GLN A 57 0.89 5.93 0.37
C GLN A 57 0.13 4.60 0.31
N ILE A 58 0.74 3.50 0.77
CA ILE A 58 0.09 2.18 0.85
C ILE A 58 -1.16 2.26 1.74
N SER A 59 -1.08 2.92 2.89
CA SER A 59 -2.23 3.08 3.78
C SER A 59 -3.37 3.84 3.10
N ALA A 60 -3.08 4.90 2.36
CA ALA A 60 -4.09 5.66 1.64
C ALA A 60 -4.80 4.81 0.56
N ILE A 61 -4.03 4.00 -0.18
CA ILE A 61 -4.57 3.05 -1.17
C ILE A 61 -5.49 2.03 -0.50
N ILE A 62 -5.09 1.47 0.65
CA ILE A 62 -5.92 0.51 1.41
C ILE A 62 -7.24 1.16 1.85
N THR A 63 -7.22 2.42 2.30
CA THR A 63 -8.45 3.16 2.62
C THR A 63 -9.35 3.29 1.40
N SER A 64 -8.82 3.69 0.24
CA SER A 64 -9.61 3.79 -0.99
C SER A 64 -10.19 2.43 -1.43
N ILE A 65 -9.45 1.33 -1.25
CA ILE A 65 -9.97 -0.02 -1.51
C ILE A 65 -11.18 -0.32 -0.62
N ASN A 66 -11.14 0.07 0.66
CA ASN A 66 -12.26 -0.13 1.58
C ASN A 66 -13.51 0.64 1.15
N ASP A 67 -13.35 1.89 0.72
CA ASP A 67 -14.47 2.71 0.22
C ASP A 67 -15.11 2.09 -1.05
N TYR A 68 -14.28 1.58 -1.97
CA TYR A 68 -14.79 0.87 -3.15
C TYR A 68 -15.50 -0.43 -2.79
N GLN A 69 -15.02 -1.17 -1.78
CA GLN A 69 -15.69 -2.40 -1.32
C GLN A 69 -17.09 -2.11 -0.77
N LEU A 70 -17.29 -1.03 -0.03
CA LEU A 70 -18.62 -0.61 0.44
C LEU A 70 -19.55 -0.29 -0.74
N THR A 71 -19.03 0.43 -1.73
CA THR A 71 -19.79 0.77 -2.94
C THR A 71 -20.18 -0.48 -3.73
N ILE A 72 -19.25 -1.43 -3.89
CA ILE A 72 -19.51 -2.72 -4.56
C ILE A 72 -20.55 -3.53 -3.78
N ALA A 73 -20.46 -3.58 -2.44
CA ALA A 73 -21.43 -4.30 -1.62
C ALA A 73 -22.84 -3.76 -1.83
N SER A 74 -23.02 -2.43 -1.79
CA SER A 74 -24.32 -1.80 -2.07
C SER A 74 -24.83 -2.09 -3.49
N ALA A 75 -23.94 -2.04 -4.50
CA ALA A 75 -24.32 -2.37 -5.87
C ALA A 75 -24.75 -3.84 -6.04
N VAL A 76 -24.11 -4.77 -5.33
CA VAL A 76 -24.47 -6.20 -5.35
C VAL A 76 -25.82 -6.44 -4.66
N GLU A 77 -26.10 -5.73 -3.57
CA GLU A 77 -27.43 -5.77 -2.93
C GLU A 77 -28.53 -5.27 -3.87
N GLU A 78 -28.30 -4.15 -4.56
CA GLU A 78 -29.24 -3.60 -5.56
C GLU A 78 -29.46 -4.59 -6.72
N GLN A 79 -28.37 -5.14 -7.29
CA GLN A 79 -28.45 -6.16 -8.35
C GLN A 79 -29.24 -7.40 -7.91
N THR A 80 -29.11 -7.82 -6.65
CA THR A 80 -29.85 -8.95 -6.09
C THR A 80 -31.34 -8.63 -6.03
N ALA A 81 -31.71 -7.43 -5.59
CA ALA A 81 -33.10 -6.97 -5.58
C ALA A 81 -33.69 -6.93 -6.99
N THR A 82 -32.98 -6.33 -7.95
CA THR A 82 -33.40 -6.27 -9.36
C THR A 82 -33.56 -7.67 -9.97
N THR A 83 -32.66 -8.61 -9.65
CA THR A 83 -32.75 -10.00 -10.12
C THR A 83 -34.01 -10.68 -9.60
N ASN A 84 -34.35 -10.50 -8.33
CA ASN A 84 -35.58 -11.05 -7.74
C ASN A 84 -36.85 -10.43 -8.35
N GLU A 85 -36.83 -9.15 -8.71
CA GLU A 85 -37.93 -8.52 -9.44
C GLU A 85 -38.06 -9.06 -10.86
N MET A 86 -36.94 -9.22 -11.58
CA MET A 86 -36.95 -9.85 -12.91
C MET A 86 -37.54 -11.26 -12.85
N SER A 87 -37.13 -12.09 -11.88
CA SER A 87 -37.69 -13.44 -11.72
C SER A 87 -39.20 -13.42 -11.48
N ARG A 88 -39.70 -12.47 -10.68
CA ARG A 88 -41.15 -12.31 -10.45
C ARG A 88 -41.89 -11.90 -11.72
N ASN A 89 -41.38 -10.90 -12.44
CA ASN A 89 -41.97 -10.43 -13.69
C ASN A 89 -42.01 -11.53 -14.76
N VAL A 90 -40.96 -12.36 -14.84
CA VAL A 90 -40.91 -13.50 -15.76
C VAL A 90 -41.96 -14.56 -15.39
N ALA A 91 -42.13 -14.86 -14.11
CA ALA A 91 -43.15 -15.80 -13.65
C ALA A 91 -44.57 -15.30 -13.96
N GLU A 92 -44.84 -14.01 -13.73
CA GLU A 92 -46.13 -13.38 -14.06
C GLU A 92 -46.40 -13.41 -15.57
N ALA A 93 -45.43 -13.04 -16.40
CA ALA A 93 -45.54 -13.10 -17.85
C ALA A 93 -45.79 -14.53 -18.36
N SER A 94 -45.14 -15.53 -17.75
CA SER A 94 -45.36 -16.94 -18.07
C SER A 94 -46.79 -17.38 -17.70
N SER A 95 -47.30 -16.97 -16.54
CA SER A 95 -48.68 -17.26 -16.13
C SER A 95 -49.68 -16.64 -17.09
N GLY A 96 -49.53 -15.34 -17.39
CA GLY A 96 -50.41 -14.64 -18.33
C GLY A 96 -50.38 -15.24 -19.74
N SER A 97 -49.22 -15.74 -20.20
CA SER A 97 -49.12 -16.46 -21.46
C SER A 97 -49.91 -17.78 -21.45
N GLY A 98 -49.92 -18.48 -20.31
CA GLY A 98 -50.74 -19.68 -20.12
C GLY A 98 -52.24 -19.39 -20.13
N ASP A 99 -52.67 -18.30 -19.47
CA ASP A 99 -54.07 -17.85 -19.48
C ASP A 99 -54.53 -17.46 -20.90
N ILE A 100 -53.67 -16.79 -21.67
CA ILE A 100 -53.94 -16.46 -23.08
C ILE A 100 -54.13 -17.75 -23.89
N ALA A 101 -53.24 -18.74 -23.73
CA ALA A 101 -53.35 -20.01 -24.45
C ALA A 101 -54.69 -20.72 -24.15
N ASN A 102 -55.08 -20.81 -22.87
CA ASN A 102 -56.37 -21.39 -22.48
C ASN A 102 -57.57 -20.63 -23.08
N ASN A 103 -57.50 -19.30 -23.13
CA ASN A 103 -58.55 -18.50 -23.74
C ASN A 103 -58.64 -18.70 -25.26
N ILE A 104 -57.50 -18.90 -25.93
CA ILE A 104 -57.46 -19.22 -27.37
C ILE A 104 -58.08 -20.60 -27.64
N ASP A 105 -57.79 -21.61 -26.82
CA ASP A 105 -58.41 -22.93 -26.93
C ASP A 105 -59.94 -22.84 -26.78
N GLY A 106 -60.42 -22.09 -25.78
CA GLY A 106 -61.85 -21.85 -25.60
C GLY A 106 -62.52 -21.13 -26.78
N VAL A 107 -61.85 -20.15 -27.39
CA VAL A 107 -62.33 -19.47 -28.61
C VAL A 107 -62.39 -20.44 -29.80
N ALA A 108 -61.38 -21.31 -29.95
CA ALA A 108 -61.35 -22.30 -31.02
C ALA A 108 -62.49 -23.33 -30.89
N ASP A 109 -62.75 -23.83 -29.67
CA ASP A 109 -63.85 -24.75 -29.40
C ASP A 109 -65.23 -24.12 -29.67
N ALA A 110 -65.43 -22.86 -29.28
CA ALA A 110 -66.66 -22.13 -29.55
C ALA A 110 -66.89 -21.92 -31.07
N ALA A 111 -65.82 -21.64 -31.81
CA ALA A 111 -65.88 -21.52 -33.28
C ALA A 111 -66.25 -22.84 -33.95
N ASN A 112 -65.71 -23.97 -33.50
CA ASN A 112 -66.07 -25.30 -34.00
C ASN A 112 -67.53 -25.70 -33.72
N THR A 113 -68.10 -25.23 -32.60
CA THR A 113 -69.48 -25.58 -32.21
C THR A 113 -70.54 -24.76 -32.95
N THR A 114 -70.14 -23.64 -33.60
CA THR A 114 -71.07 -22.72 -34.28
C THR A 114 -71.14 -22.90 -35.79
N THR A 115 -70.33 -23.79 -36.38
CA THR A 115 -70.38 -24.24 -37.79
C THR A 115 -70.98 -25.64 -37.91
#